data_AF-A0A3B8X2Z5-F1
#
_entry.id   AF-A0A3B8X2Z5-F1
#
_cell.length_a   1.000
_cell.length_b   1.000
_cell.length_c   1.000
_cell.angle_alpha   90.00
_cell.angle_beta   90.00
_cell.angle_gamma   90.00
#
_symmetry.space_group_name_H-M   'P 1'
#
loop_
_entity.id
_entity.type
_entity.pdbx_description
1 polymer ?
#
loop_
_entity_poly.entity_id
_entity_poly.type
_entity_poly.pdbx_seq_one_letter_code
_entity_poly.pdbx_strand_id
1 'polypeptide(L)'
;IQQTVRPVAIGSLEALEMANEFSGTGLALRKIDQVAESSGDPGVLEVVDTGQLPPGNVTLGEATAVSGKAQLAWIVEADQIC
;
A
#
# COMPACT_ATOMS: atom_id res chain seq x y z
N ILE A 1 -17.17 -2.86 -2.57
CA ILE A 1 -16.52 -1.81 -3.40
C ILE A 1 -17.56 -1.33 -4.40
N GLN A 2 -17.98 -0.07 -4.35
CA GLN A 2 -18.91 0.49 -5.35
C GLN A 2 -18.20 0.59 -6.70
N GLN A 3 -18.92 0.35 -7.81
CA GLN A 3 -18.33 0.28 -9.17
C GLN A 3 -17.75 1.60 -9.71
N THR A 4 -17.69 2.66 -8.91
CA THR A 4 -17.21 3.99 -9.32
C THR A 4 -15.89 4.39 -8.65
N VAL A 5 -15.36 3.59 -7.72
CA VAL A 5 -14.12 3.91 -6.99
C VAL A 5 -12.96 3.06 -7.49
N ARG A 6 -11.81 3.70 -7.71
CA ARG A 6 -10.53 3.04 -8.01
C ARG A 6 -9.65 3.10 -6.77
N PRO A 7 -9.59 2.03 -5.96
CA PRO A 7 -8.79 2.03 -4.75
C PRO A 7 -7.30 1.99 -5.11
N VAL A 8 -6.53 2.90 -4.53
CA VAL A 8 -5.06 2.91 -4.59
C VAL A 8 -4.55 2.94 -3.15
N ALA A 9 -3.59 2.08 -2.83
CA ALA A 9 -2.92 2.09 -1.53
C ALA A 9 -1.69 3.01 -1.59
N ILE A 10 -1.45 3.78 -0.52
CA ILE A 10 -0.19 4.50 -0.29
C ILE A 10 0.46 3.79 0.89
N GLY A 11 1.58 3.12 0.65
CA GLY A 11 2.10 2.14 1.60
C GLY A 11 3.29 1.34 1.11
N SER A 12 3.65 0.31 1.89
CA SER A 12 4.71 -0.65 1.54
C SER A 12 4.14 -1.78 0.68
N LEU A 13 4.76 -2.03 -0.48
CA LEU A 13 4.40 -3.18 -1.33
C LEU A 13 4.71 -4.50 -0.61
N GLU A 14 5.88 -4.61 0.02
CA GLU A 14 6.30 -5.80 0.78
C GLU A 14 5.29 -6.15 1.88
N ALA A 15 4.83 -5.16 2.65
CA ALA A 15 3.85 -5.40 3.70
C ALA A 15 2.51 -5.92 3.15
N LEU A 16 2.08 -5.40 1.99
CA LEU A 16 0.86 -5.85 1.32
C LEU A 16 1.03 -7.23 0.68
N GLU A 17 2.22 -7.57 0.17
CA GLU A 17 2.54 -8.92 -0.31
C GLU A 17 2.43 -9.94 0.82
N MET A 18 3.04 -9.65 1.97
CA MET A 18 2.92 -10.49 3.16
C MET A 18 1.47 -10.63 3.63
N ALA A 19 0.71 -9.53 3.63
CA ALA A 19 -0.70 -9.56 4.01
C ALA A 19 -1.55 -10.38 3.01
N ASN A 20 -1.26 -10.29 1.72
CA ASN A 20 -1.93 -11.04 0.67
C ASN A 20 -1.67 -12.55 0.81
N GLU A 21 -0.42 -12.94 1.11
CA GLU A 21 -0.03 -14.33 1.38
C GLU A 21 -0.74 -14.87 2.63
N PHE A 22 -0.63 -14.17 3.76
CA PHE A 22 -1.24 -14.59 5.03
C PHE A 22 -2.76 -14.67 4.97
N SER A 23 -3.41 -13.73 4.28
CA SER A 23 -4.87 -13.65 4.21
C SER A 23 -5.46 -14.50 3.06
N GLY A 24 -4.63 -15.01 2.16
CA GLY A 24 -5.06 -15.84 1.02
C GLY A 24 -5.98 -15.10 0.04
N THR A 25 -5.83 -13.78 -0.14
CA THR A 25 -6.80 -13.00 -0.92
C THR A 25 -6.71 -13.23 -2.42
N GLY A 26 -5.52 -13.61 -2.91
CA GLY A 26 -5.27 -13.84 -4.33
C GLY A 26 -5.27 -12.55 -5.18
N LEU A 27 -5.17 -11.38 -4.55
CA LEU A 27 -5.06 -10.11 -5.26
C LEU A 27 -3.72 -10.04 -6.00
N ALA A 28 -3.73 -9.50 -7.22
CA ALA A 28 -2.51 -9.05 -7.86
C ALA A 28 -2.10 -7.70 -7.26
N LEU A 29 -0.83 -7.54 -6.93
CA LEU A 29 -0.30 -6.27 -6.44
C LEU A 29 0.52 -5.61 -7.55
N ARG A 30 0.27 -4.32 -7.80
CA ARG A 30 0.94 -3.56 -8.85
C ARG A 30 1.48 -2.25 -8.29
N LYS A 31 2.80 -2.09 -8.29
CA LYS A 31 3.41 -0.79 -7.97
C LYS A 31 3.13 0.21 -9.09
N ILE A 32 2.73 1.42 -8.72
CA ILE A 32 2.58 2.59 -9.60
C ILE A 32 3.31 3.78 -8.96
N ASP A 33 3.75 4.74 -9.78
CA ASP A 33 4.52 5.89 -9.28
C ASP A 33 3.60 7.01 -8.78
N GLN A 34 2.39 7.12 -9.33
CA GLN A 34 1.41 8.15 -8.99
C GLN A 34 -0.02 7.61 -9.14
N VAL A 35 -0.96 8.14 -8.33
CA VAL A 35 -2.38 7.73 -8.34
C VAL A 35 -3.05 7.87 -9.72
N ALA A 36 -2.60 8.82 -10.55
CA ALA A 36 -3.13 9.04 -11.89
C ALA A 36 -2.90 7.86 -12.85
N GLU A 37 -1.96 6.96 -12.56
CA GLU A 37 -1.66 5.75 -13.35
C GLU A 37 -2.60 4.57 -13.06
N SER A 38 -3.51 4.74 -12.10
CA SER A 38 -4.45 3.71 -11.67
C SER A 38 -5.37 3.26 -12.81
N SER A 39 -5.32 1.97 -13.15
CA SER A 39 -6.24 1.34 -14.10
C SER A 39 -7.58 1.00 -13.45
N GLY A 40 -7.59 0.72 -12.14
CA GLY A 40 -8.79 0.30 -11.41
C GLY A 40 -9.26 -1.11 -11.77
N ASP A 41 -8.36 -1.97 -12.26
CA ASP A 41 -8.70 -3.31 -12.70
C ASP A 41 -9.20 -4.19 -11.54
N PRO A 42 -10.33 -4.91 -11.69
CA PRO A 42 -10.81 -5.81 -10.66
C PRO A 42 -9.79 -6.89 -10.29
N GLY A 43 -9.57 -7.08 -8.99
CA GLY A 43 -8.61 -8.06 -8.48
C GLY A 43 -7.15 -7.57 -8.45
N VAL A 44 -6.90 -6.33 -8.85
CA VAL A 44 -5.59 -5.67 -8.73
C VAL A 44 -5.66 -4.60 -7.64
N LEU A 45 -4.77 -4.64 -6.66
CA LEU A 45 -4.53 -3.52 -5.76
C LEU A 45 -3.27 -2.79 -6.22
N GLU A 46 -3.45 -1.54 -6.60
CA GLU A 46 -2.36 -0.67 -7.04
C GLU A 46 -1.78 0.08 -5.85
N VAL A 47 -0.46 0.16 -5.78
CA VAL A 47 0.28 0.64 -4.61
C VAL A 47 1.27 1.71 -5.02
N VAL A 48 1.14 2.89 -4.43
CA VAL A 48 2.19 3.92 -4.42
C VAL A 48 3.11 3.60 -3.24
N ASP A 49 4.28 3.03 -3.56
CA ASP A 49 5.31 2.70 -2.57
C ASP A 49 6.53 3.61 -2.74
N THR A 50 6.55 4.67 -1.92
CA THR A 50 7.60 5.70 -1.83
C THR A 50 8.80 5.25 -1.00
N GLY A 51 8.80 4.04 -0.43
CA GLY A 51 9.90 3.50 0.37
C GLY A 51 9.99 4.06 1.80
N GLN A 52 8.92 4.66 2.32
CA GLN A 52 8.90 5.17 3.71
C GLN A 52 9.13 4.08 4.76
N LEU A 53 8.73 2.84 4.45
CA LEU A 53 9.13 1.66 5.19
C LEU A 53 10.21 0.93 4.37
N PRO A 54 11.47 0.90 4.83
CA PRO A 54 12.53 0.22 4.12
C PRO A 54 12.26 -1.29 4.00
N PRO A 55 12.65 -1.94 2.91
CA PRO A 55 12.49 -3.38 2.74
C PRO A 55 13.07 -4.18 3.92
N GLY A 56 12.43 -5.28 4.30
CA GLY A 56 12.83 -6.14 5.41
C GLY A 56 12.56 -5.57 6.80
N ASN A 57 11.89 -4.42 6.92
CA ASN A 57 11.53 -3.80 8.21
C ASN A 57 10.05 -4.03 8.57
N VAL A 58 9.34 -4.88 7.83
CA VAL A 58 7.97 -5.30 8.18
C VAL A 58 8.05 -6.35 9.30
N THR A 59 7.54 -6.02 10.48
CA THR A 59 7.39 -6.96 11.60
C THR A 59 5.91 -7.11 11.93
N LEU A 60 5.36 -8.31 11.71
CA LEU A 60 3.96 -8.59 11.96
C LEU A 60 3.67 -8.68 13.46
N GLY A 61 2.57 -8.06 13.90
CA GLY A 61 2.09 -8.14 15.28
C GLY A 61 2.88 -7.29 16.29
N GLU A 62 3.86 -6.50 15.85
CA GLU A 62 4.70 -5.68 16.71
C GLU A 62 4.64 -4.19 16.32
N ALA A 63 4.48 -3.33 17.31
CA ALA A 63 4.57 -1.89 17.12
C ALA A 63 6.04 -1.46 17.12
N THR A 64 6.53 -0.96 15.98
CA THR A 64 7.91 -0.46 15.84
C THR A 64 7.91 1.04 15.53
N ALA A 65 9.00 1.72 15.93
CA ALA A 65 9.17 3.14 15.63
C ALA A 65 9.26 3.41 14.11
N VAL A 66 9.87 2.49 13.35
CA VAL A 66 10.02 2.59 11.89
C VAL A 66 8.64 2.50 11.23
N SER A 67 7.82 1.52 11.61
CA SER A 67 6.45 1.38 11.08
C SER A 67 5.56 2.56 11.44
N GLY A 68 5.69 3.11 12.65
CA GLY A 68 4.93 4.30 13.06
C GLY A 68 5.32 5.55 12.26
N LYS A 69 6.62 5.76 12.03
CA LYS A 69 7.12 6.87 11.20
C LYS A 69 6.64 6.74 9.75
N ALA A 70 6.70 5.53 9.17
CA ALA A 70 6.23 5.29 7.81
C ALA A 70 4.73 5.57 7.66
N GLN A 71 3.90 5.12 8.61
CA GLN A 71 2.46 5.40 8.62
C GLN A 71 2.13 6.89 8.63
N LEU A 72 2.82 7.68 9.46
CA LEU A 72 2.62 9.13 9.46
C LEU A 72 3.01 9.76 8.13
N ALA A 73 4.11 9.31 7.51
CA ALA A 73 4.53 9.81 6.20
C ALA A 73 3.48 9.50 5.12
N TRP A 74 2.93 8.29 5.09
CA TRP A 74 1.88 7.91 4.13
C TRP A 74 0.60 8.74 4.29
N ILE A 75 0.22 9.11 5.51
CA ILE A 75 -0.93 10.01 5.74
C ILE A 75 -0.66 11.38 5.12
N VAL A 76 0.54 11.93 5.29
CA VAL A 76 0.93 13.23 4.71
C VAL A 76 1.00 13.14 3.18
N GLU A 77 1.54 12.06 2.63
CA GLU A 77 1.57 11.82 1.18
C GLU A 77 0.15 11.73 0.60
N ALA A 78 -0.76 11.04 1.28
CA ALA A 78 -2.16 10.96 0.88
C ALA A 78 -2.87 12.32 0.91
N ASP A 79 -2.58 13.14 1.91
CA ASP A 79 -3.11 14.50 2.03
C ASP A 79 -2.65 15.41 0.87
N GLN A 80 -1.40 15.25 0.41
CA GLN A 80 -0.87 16.01 -0.73
C GLN A 80 -1.48 15.64 -2.09
N ILE A 81 -2.14 14.48 -2.17
CA ILE A 81 -2.81 14.00 -3.39
C ILE A 81 -4.28 14.47 -3.46
N CYS A 82 -4.87 14.86 -2.32
CA CYS A 82 -6.24 15.38 -2.24
C CYS A 82 -6.35 16.81 -2.80
#